data_AF-A0A5B7FLA1-F1
#
_entry.id   AF-A0A5B7FLA1-F1
#
_cell.length_a   1.000
_cell.length_b   1.000
_cell.length_c   1.000
_cell.angle_alpha   90.00
_cell.angle_beta   90.00
_cell.angle_gamma   90.00
#
_symmetry.space_group_name_H-M   'P 1'
#
loop_
_entity.id
_entity.type
_entity.pdbx_description
1 polymer ?
#
loop_
_entity_poly.entity_id
_entity_poly.type
_entity_poly.pdbx_seq_one_letter_code
_entity_poly.pdbx_strand_id
1 'polypeptide(L)' 'MDRQRRHDAVDGRRWLRQCVNDIGKYSFPHRTVEKWNALDNGIVIAHSVHNFKDKLDKWRKGDRTL' A
#
# COMPACT_ATOMS: atom_id res chain seq x y z
N MET A 1 -13.10 27.82 -31.02
CA MET A 1 -12.75 26.63 -30.21
C MET A 1 -14.00 26.08 -29.54
N ASP A 2 -14.27 24.79 -29.73
CA ASP A 2 -15.51 24.11 -29.34
C ASP A 2 -15.76 24.15 -27.82
N ARG A 3 -17.03 24.25 -27.39
CA ARG A 3 -17.42 24.30 -25.97
C ARG A 3 -17.21 22.93 -25.32
N GLN A 4 -17.45 21.86 -26.07
CA GLN A 4 -17.29 20.48 -25.61
C GLN A 4 -15.84 20.17 -25.24
N ARG A 5 -14.89 20.49 -26.12
CA ARG A 5 -13.46 20.29 -25.87
C ARG A 5 -12.94 21.00 -24.61
N ARG A 6 -13.55 22.12 -24.23
CA ARG A 6 -13.18 22.84 -23.00
C ARG A 6 -13.70 22.13 -21.75
N HIS A 7 -14.90 21.55 -21.80
CA HIS A 7 -15.46 20.76 -20.70
C HIS A 7 -14.64 19.50 -20.45
N ASP A 8 -14.36 18.73 -21.52
CA ASP A 8 -13.59 17.48 -21.44
C ASP A 8 -12.16 17.73 -20.89
N ALA A 9 -11.53 18.83 -21.29
CA ALA A 9 -10.22 19.21 -20.80
C ALA A 9 -10.23 19.66 -19.32
N VAL A 10 -11.32 20.28 -18.86
CA VAL A 10 -11.49 20.67 -17.44
C VAL A 10 -11.69 19.42 -16.58
N ASP A 11 -12.56 18.50 -17.01
CA ASP A 11 -12.80 17.25 -16.31
C ASP A 11 -11.53 16.40 -16.24
N GLY A 12 -10.81 16.24 -17.35
CA GLY A 12 -9.54 15.50 -17.36
C GLY A 12 -8.51 16.07 -16.38
N ARG A 13 -8.38 17.40 -16.30
CA ARG A 13 -7.50 18.06 -15.31
C ARG A 13 -7.98 17.90 -13.87
N ARG A 14 -9.28 17.73 -13.65
CA ARG A 14 -9.86 17.49 -12.34
C ARG A 14 -9.59 16.07 -11.88
N TRP A 15 -9.81 15.08 -12.75
CA TRP A 15 -9.52 13.68 -12.50
C TRP A 15 -8.05 13.45 -12.15
N LEU A 16 -7.12 14.01 -12.93
CA LEU A 16 -5.69 13.83 -12.66
C LEU A 16 -5.27 14.38 -11.29
N ARG A 17 -5.79 15.55 -10.91
CA ARG A 17 -5.54 16.15 -9.59
C ARG A 17 -6.09 15.28 -8.46
N GLN A 18 -7.30 14.74 -8.65
CA GLN A 18 -7.90 13.84 -7.67
C GLN A 18 -7.09 12.56 -7.54
N CYS A 19 -6.66 11.95 -8.65
CA CYS A 19 -5.82 10.75 -8.64
C CYS A 19 -4.51 10.97 -7.87
N VAL A 20 -3.79 12.08 -8.09
CA VAL A 20 -2.53 12.36 -7.38
C VAL A 20 -2.78 12.52 -5.87
N ASN A 21 -3.85 13.22 -5.48
CA ASN A 21 -4.23 13.35 -4.07
C ASN A 21 -4.62 12.00 -3.45
N ASP A 22 -5.38 11.19 -4.17
CA ASP A 22 -5.81 9.87 -3.71
C ASP A 22 -4.63 8.92 -3.58
N ILE A 23 -3.67 8.95 -4.50
CA ILE A 23 -2.41 8.20 -4.37
C ILE A 23 -1.71 8.60 -3.08
N GLY A 24 -1.50 9.91 -2.82
CA GLY A 24 -0.86 10.34 -1.58
C GLY A 24 -1.65 9.93 -0.32
N LYS A 25 -2.98 10.00 -0.37
CA LYS A 25 -3.87 9.73 0.78
C LYS A 25 -3.99 8.25 1.11
N TYR A 26 -4.03 7.39 0.10
CA TYR A 26 -4.31 5.96 0.25
C TYR A 26 -3.06 5.08 0.08
N SER A 27 -1.91 5.64 -0.30
CA SER A 27 -0.67 4.88 -0.36
C SER A 27 -0.09 4.62 1.02
N PHE A 28 0.52 3.46 1.17
CA PHE A 28 1.34 3.16 2.34
C PHE A 28 2.75 3.74 2.16
N PRO A 29 3.40 4.18 3.25
CA PRO A 29 4.80 4.56 3.21
C PRO A 29 5.65 3.41 2.66
N HIS A 30 6.64 3.73 1.82
CA HIS A 30 7.53 2.74 1.21
C HIS A 30 8.17 1.80 2.25
N ARG A 31 8.66 2.38 3.36
CA ARG A 31 9.23 1.65 4.51
C ARG A 31 8.28 0.61 5.11
N THR A 32 6.97 0.84 5.06
CA THR A 32 5.98 -0.13 5.54
C THR A 32 5.89 -1.29 4.56
N VAL A 33 5.82 -1.01 3.26
CA VAL A 33 5.75 -2.01 2.19
C VAL A 33 6.99 -2.91 2.18
N GLU A 34 8.19 -2.35 2.33
CA GLU A 34 9.44 -3.13 2.39
C GLU A 34 9.44 -4.15 3.53
N LYS A 35 8.96 -3.76 4.71
CA LYS A 35 8.83 -4.67 5.86
C LYS A 35 7.83 -5.80 5.61
N TRP A 36 6.73 -5.50 4.93
CA TRP A 36 5.75 -6.53 4.55
C TRP A 36 6.31 -7.49 3.51
N ASN A 37 7.06 -6.99 2.53
CA ASN A 37 7.68 -7.80 1.49
C ASN A 37 8.83 -8.68 2.01
N ALA A 38 9.45 -8.31 3.13
CA ALA A 38 10.48 -9.12 3.79
C ALA A 38 9.91 -10.28 4.62
N LEU A 39 8.59 -10.37 4.79
CA LEU A 39 7.97 -11.47 5.51
C LEU A 39 7.99 -12.74 4.65
N ASP A 40 8.28 -13.87 5.29
CA ASP A 40 8.14 -15.17 4.67
C ASP A 40 6.66 -15.47 4.35
N ASN A 41 6.43 -16.17 3.22
CA ASN A 41 5.09 -16.52 2.78
C ASN A 41 4.34 -17.35 3.83
N GLY A 42 5.04 -18.20 4.58
CA GLY A 42 4.48 -18.99 5.68
C GLY A 42 3.94 -18.17 6.86
N ILE A 43 4.40 -16.92 7.02
CA ILE A 43 3.84 -15.95 7.97
C ILE A 43 2.56 -15.36 7.38
N VAL A 44 2.60 -14.91 6.12
CA VAL A 44 1.50 -14.23 5.44
C VAL A 44 0.28 -15.15 5.25
N ILE A 45 0.48 -16.42 4.92
CA ILE A 45 -0.59 -17.41 4.68
C ILE A 45 -1.18 -18.02 5.96
N ALA A 46 -0.91 -17.45 7.13
CA ALA A 46 -1.40 -17.98 8.39
C ALA A 46 -2.94 -18.02 8.42
N HIS A 47 -3.49 -19.19 8.78
CA HIS A 47 -4.94 -19.47 8.77
C HIS A 47 -5.77 -18.66 9.80
N SER A 48 -5.12 -17.97 10.74
CA SER A 48 -5.80 -17.12 11.73
C SER A 48 -4.95 -15.94 12.13
N VAL A 49 -5.61 -14.86 12.57
CA VAL A 49 -4.93 -13.65 13.08
C VAL A 49 -4.01 -13.96 14.26
N HIS A 50 -4.42 -14.90 15.12
CA HIS A 50 -3.60 -15.31 16.26
C HIS A 50 -2.31 -16.03 15.81
N ASN A 51 -2.44 -16.95 14.84
CA ASN A 51 -1.30 -17.64 14.25
C ASN A 51 -0.37 -16.68 13.49
N PHE A 52 -0.93 -15.73 12.74
CA PHE A 52 -0.17 -14.66 12.08
C PHE A 52 0.65 -13.86 13.10
N LYS A 53 0.01 -13.43 14.20
CA LYS A 53 0.67 -12.65 15.25
C LYS A 53 1.80 -13.43 15.91
N ASP A 54 1.61 -14.71 16.24
CA ASP A 54 2.66 -15.56 16.83
C ASP A 54 3.86 -15.73 15.90
N LYS A 55 3.62 -16.06 14.61
CA LYS A 55 4.67 -16.19 13.61
C LYS A 55 5.42 -14.88 13.37
N LEU A 56 4.71 -13.76 13.32
CA LEU A 56 5.30 -12.44 13.14
C LEU A 56 6.15 -12.02 14.36
N ASP A 57 5.69 -12.31 15.58
CA ASP A 57 6.44 -12.01 16.81
C ASP A 57 7.73 -12.84 16.90
N LYS A 58 7.67 -14.11 16.48
CA LYS A 58 8.86 -14.97 16.34
C LYS A 58 9.84 -14.44 15.30
N TRP A 59 9.37 -14.08 14.11
CA TRP A 59 10.20 -13.47 13.06
C TRP A 59 10.91 -12.21 13.56
N ARG A 60 10.17 -11.32 14.25
CA ARG A 60 10.72 -10.07 14.80
C ARG A 60 11.73 -10.28 15.94
N LYS A 61 11.64 -11.41 16.64
CA LYS A 61 12.58 -11.81 17.71
C LYS A 61 13.80 -12.56 17.17
N GLY A 62 13.61 -13.40 16.14
CA GLY A 62 14.67 -14.19 15.49
C GLY A 62 15.67 -13.35 14.68
N ASP A 63 15.28 -12.15 14.24
CA ASP A 63 16.22 -11.18 13.64
C ASP A 63 17.26 -10.63 14.64
N ARG A 64 17.11 -10.87 15.95
CA ARG A 64 18.09 -10.47 16.98
C ARG A 64 19.15 -11.54 17.30
N THR A 65 19.17 -12.66 16.56
CA THR A 65 20.17 -13.73 16.76
C THR A 65 21.27 -13.78 15.69
N LEU A 66 21.62 -12.62 15.12
CA LEU A 66 22.90 -12.41 14.42
C LEU A 66 23.85 -11.62 15.31
#